data_AF-A0A2R6PA80-F1
#
_entry.id   AF-A0A2R6PA80-F1
#
_cell.length_a   1.000
_cell.length_b   1.000
_cell.length_c   1.000
_cell.angle_alpha   90.00
_cell.angle_beta   90.00
_cell.angle_gamma   90.00
#
_symmetry.space_group_name_H-M   'P 1'
#
loop_
_entity.id
_entity.type
_entity.pdbx_description
1 polymer ?
#
loop_
_entity_poly.entity_id
_entity_poly.type
_entity_poly.pdbx_seq_one_letter_code
_entity_poly.pdbx_strand_id
1 'polypeptide(L)' 'LMALIGEQFDEADEVCGVVASVRQRQDKLALWTKTATNEATQMSIGRKWKEIIDVTDKIFYSFHDDAKKERSAKGRYSV' A
#
# COMPACT_ATOMS: atom_id res chain seq x y z
N LEU A 1 -11.07 -2.46 4.06
CA LEU A 1 -11.51 -3.88 4.22
C LEU A 1 -12.55 -4.25 3.18
N MET A 2 -13.67 -3.51 3.10
CA MET A 2 -14.73 -3.76 2.10
C MET A 2 -14.21 -3.81 0.67
N ALA A 3 -13.29 -2.91 0.28
CA ALA A 3 -12.69 -2.94 -1.05
C ALA A 3 -11.85 -4.20 -1.35
N LEU A 4 -11.26 -4.84 -0.34
CA LEU A 4 -10.50 -6.08 -0.53
C LEU A 4 -11.46 -7.27 -0.68
N ILE A 5 -12.46 -7.37 0.19
CA ILE A 5 -13.44 -8.47 0.17
C ILE A 5 -14.38 -8.36 -1.04
N GLY A 6 -14.68 -7.13 -1.48
CA GLY A 6 -15.49 -6.85 -2.66
C GLY A 6 -14.71 -6.78 -3.96
N GLU A 7 -13.45 -7.24 -3.98
CA GLU A 7 -12.59 -7.34 -5.17
C GLU A 7 -12.56 -6.06 -6.02
N GLN A 8 -12.48 -4.88 -5.38
CA GLN A 8 -12.54 -3.58 -6.07
C GLN A 8 -11.22 -3.14 -6.72
N PHE A 9 -10.19 -3.97 -6.65
CA PHE A 9 -8.90 -3.74 -7.30
C PHE A 9 -8.86 -4.56 -8.59
N ASP A 10 -8.50 -3.92 -9.71
CA ASP A 10 -8.33 -4.62 -10.98
C ASP A 10 -7.21 -5.68 -10.88
N GLU A 11 -6.19 -5.41 -10.07
CA GLU A 11 -5.10 -6.33 -9.76
C GLU A 11 -5.28 -7.02 -8.40
N ALA A 12 -6.48 -7.53 -8.11
CA ALA A 12 -6.80 -8.19 -6.83
C ALA A 12 -5.82 -9.34 -6.48
N ASP A 13 -5.34 -10.09 -7.48
CA ASP A 13 -4.36 -11.15 -7.30
C ASP A 13 -3.01 -10.66 -6.75
N GLU A 14 -2.68 -9.38 -6.92
CA GLU A 14 -1.45 -8.79 -6.39
C GLU A 14 -1.62 -8.32 -4.94
N VAL A 15 -2.84 -8.22 -4.43
CA VAL A 15 -3.13 -7.78 -3.06
C VAL A 15 -3.00 -8.95 -2.08
N CYS A 16 -2.12 -8.82 -1.10
CA CYS A 16 -1.96 -9.80 -0.02
C CYS A 16 -2.90 -9.53 1.16
N GLY A 17 -3.20 -8.26 1.42
CA GLY A 17 -4.02 -7.85 2.55
C GLY A 17 -3.74 -6.43 3.02
N VAL A 18 -4.50 -6.00 4.03
CA VAL A 18 -4.36 -4.68 4.66
C VAL A 18 -4.06 -4.83 6.15
N VAL A 19 -3.15 -4.01 6.67
CA VAL A 19 -2.73 -3.99 8.06
C VAL A 19 -2.97 -2.61 8.66
N ALA A 20 -3.73 -2.56 9.76
CA ALA A 20 -3.86 -1.38 10.60
C ALA A 20 -2.86 -1.47 11.76
N SER A 21 -2.03 -0.44 11.91
CA SER A 21 -0.99 -0.33 12.93
C SER A 21 -1.29 0.85 13.84
N VAL A 22 -1.85 0.57 15.01
CA VAL A 22 -2.12 1.60 16.04
C VAL A 22 -0.82 2.00 16.73
N ARG A 23 -0.55 3.29 16.87
CA ARG A 23 0.69 3.82 17.48
C ARG A 23 0.39 5.05 18.34
N GLN A 24 1.30 5.37 19.26
CA GLN A 24 1.12 6.50 20.18
C GLN A 24 1.01 7.87 19.49
N ARG A 25 1.70 8.07 18.36
CA ARG A 25 1.74 9.36 17.64
C ARG A 25 0.80 9.43 16.45
N GLN A 26 0.83 8.39 15.60
CA GLN A 26 0.05 8.37 14.37
C GLN A 26 -0.19 6.92 13.94
N ASP A 27 -1.46 6.61 13.71
CA ASP A 27 -1.85 5.31 13.19
C ASP A 27 -1.45 5.18 11.72
N LYS A 28 -1.07 3.96 11.34
CA LYS A 28 -0.65 3.65 9.98
C LYS A 28 -1.54 2.57 9.39
N LEU A 29 -2.08 2.84 8.21
CA LEU A 29 -2.72 1.84 7.37
C LEU A 29 -1.76 1.44 6.25
N ALA A 30 -1.57 0.14 6.05
CA ALA A 30 -0.67 -0.38 5.01
C ALA A 30 -1.38 -1.45 4.18
N LEU A 31 -1.33 -1.31 2.85
CA LEU A 31 -1.72 -2.35 1.90
C LEU A 31 -0.46 -3.12 1.48
N TRP A 32 -0.49 -4.44 1.56
CA TRP A 32 0.63 -5.30 1.18
C TRP A 32 0.34 -5.95 -0.17
N THR A 33 1.34 -5.97 -1.04
CA THR A 33 1.26 -6.55 -2.39
C THR A 33 2.37 -7.58 -2.62
N LYS A 34 2.17 -8.48 -3.59
CA LYS A 34 3.10 -9.60 -3.87
C LYS A 34 4.36 -9.12 -4.60
N THR A 35 4.19 -8.48 -5.75
CA THR A 35 5.28 -8.22 -6.70
C THR A 35 5.75 -6.77 -6.69
N ALA A 36 6.63 -6.45 -5.74
CA ALA A 36 7.11 -5.07 -5.54
C ALA A 36 7.82 -4.45 -6.75
N THR A 37 8.49 -5.25 -7.59
CA THR A 37 9.25 -4.78 -8.77
C THR A 37 8.37 -4.38 -9.96
N ASN A 38 7.09 -4.75 -9.96
CA ASN A 38 6.17 -4.38 -11.03
C ASN A 38 5.59 -2.98 -10.78
N GLU A 39 6.36 -1.94 -11.13
CA GLU A 39 6.01 -0.54 -10.88
C GLU A 39 4.63 -0.16 -11.45
N ALA A 40 4.31 -0.58 -12.67
CA ALA A 40 3.03 -0.23 -13.31
C ALA A 40 1.84 -0.70 -12.46
N THR A 41 1.90 -1.95 -11.99
CA THR A 41 0.87 -2.51 -11.10
C THR A 41 0.85 -1.82 -9.73
N GLN A 42 2.02 -1.56 -9.13
CA GLN A 42 2.05 -0.86 -7.83
C GLN A 42 1.49 0.57 -7.91
N MET A 43 1.72 1.27 -9.02
CA MET A 43 1.17 2.60 -9.26
C MET A 43 -0.34 2.57 -9.51
N SER A 44 -0.84 1.56 -10.23
CA SER A 44 -2.28 1.34 -10.45
C SER A 44 -3.01 1.09 -9.11
N ILE A 45 -2.54 0.09 -8.36
CA ILE A 45 -3.08 -0.26 -7.03
C ILE A 45 -3.02 0.94 -6.08
N GLY A 46 -1.91 1.68 -6.07
CA GLY A 46 -1.75 2.84 -5.20
C GLY A 46 -2.76 3.96 -5.51
N ARG A 47 -2.99 4.27 -6.79
CA ARG A 47 -4.00 5.27 -7.19
C ARG A 47 -5.40 4.80 -6.81
N LYS A 48 -5.73 3.55 -7.12
CA LYS A 48 -7.02 2.96 -6.77
C LYS A 48 -7.25 2.97 -5.26
N TRP A 49 -6.21 2.68 -4.49
CA TRP A 49 -6.27 2.74 -3.04
C TRP A 49 -6.60 4.14 -2.54
N LYS A 50 -5.93 5.19 -3.06
CA LYS A 50 -6.23 6.58 -2.70
C LYS A 50 -7.67 6.97 -3.00
N GLU A 51 -8.22 6.54 -4.14
CA GLU A 51 -9.64 6.74 -4.49
C GLU A 51 -10.57 6.07 -3.47
N ILE A 52 -10.26 4.83 -3.08
CA ILE A 52 -11.09 4.04 -2.14
C ILE A 52 -11.10 4.65 -0.75
N ILE A 53 -9.95 5.12 -0.25
CA ILE A 53 -9.84 5.69 1.10
C ILE A 53 -10.08 7.21 1.13
N ASP A 54 -10.31 7.82 -0.04
CA ASP A 54 -10.59 9.24 -0.24
C ASP A 54 -9.53 10.16 0.40
N VAL A 55 -8.26 9.96 0.04
CA VAL A 55 -7.14 10.79 0.51
C VAL A 55 -6.41 11.48 -0.63
N THR A 56 -6.10 12.76 -0.43
CA THR A 56 -5.31 13.56 -1.37
C THR A 56 -3.81 13.48 -1.09
N ASP A 57 -3.44 13.15 0.15
CA ASP A 57 -2.06 13.03 0.60
C ASP A 57 -1.24 12.05 -0.24
N LYS A 58 0.05 12.34 -0.34
CA LYS A 58 1.01 11.47 -1.02
C LYS A 58 1.20 10.19 -0.19
N ILE A 59 1.03 9.03 -0.82
CA ILE A 59 1.35 7.74 -0.20
C ILE A 59 2.64 7.20 -0.77
N PHE A 60 3.31 6.36 0.03
CA PHE A 60 4.62 5.80 -0.32
C PHE A 60 4.54 4.27 -0.35
N TYR A 61 5.13 3.71 -1.41
CA TYR A 61 5.33 2.28 -1.53
C TYR A 61 6.77 1.93 -1.14
N SER A 62 6.93 0.95 -0.26
CA SER A 62 8.24 0.49 0.20
C SER A 62 8.34 -1.03 0.08
N PHE A 63 9.50 -1.50 -0.38
CA PHE A 63 9.76 -2.91 -0.54
C PHE A 63 9.89 -3.57 0.83
N HIS A 64 9.38 -4.80 0.97
CA HIS A 64 9.46 -5.54 2.23
C HIS A 64 10.90 -5.72 2.71
N ASP A 65 11.85 -5.97 1.80
CA ASP A 65 13.26 -6.17 2.14
C ASP A 65 13.95 -4.88 2.61
N ASP A 66 13.55 -3.73 2.08
CA ASP A 66 14.06 -2.43 2.53
C ASP A 66 13.50 -2.09 3.92
N ALA A 67 12.21 -2.32 4.13
CA ALA A 67 11.53 -2.07 5.40
C ALA A 67 12.03 -2.96 6.55
N LYS A 68 12.64 -4.12 6.25
CA LYS A 68 13.31 -4.97 7.24
C LYS A 68 14.68 -4.40 7.66
N LYS A 69 15.37 -3.71 6.76
CA LYS A 69 16.75 -3.23 6.98
C LYS A 69 16.77 -1.84 7.61
N GLU A 70 15.87 -0.96 7.20
CA GLU A 70 15.79 0.41 7.70
C GLU A 70 14.54 0.62 8.57
N ARG A 71 14.70 1.29 9.72
CA ARG A 71 13.55 1.68 10.56
C ARG A 71 12.68 2.76 9.90
N SER A 72 13.24 3.54 8.98
CA SER A 72 12.48 4.48 8.16
C SER A 72 12.16 3.86 6.81
N ALA A 73 10.88 3.74 6.48
CA ALA A 73 10.47 3.31 5.15
C ALA A 73 10.86 4.39 4.12
N LYS A 74 11.89 4.13 3.31
CA LYS A 74 12.12 4.91 2.08
C LYS A 74 11.08 4.51 1.05
N GLY A 75 10.28 5.47 0.60
CA GLY A 75 9.33 5.24 -0.48
C GLY A 75 10.08 5.09 -1.80
N ARG A 76 9.98 3.91 -2.45
CA ARG A 76 10.49 3.70 -3.81
C ARG A 76 9.55 4.29 -4.85
N TYR A 77 8.25 4.10 -4.66
CA TYR A 77 7.22 4.70 -5.49
C TYR A 77 6.33 5.59 -4.64
N SER A 78 5.62 6.50 -5.31
CA SER A 78 4.68 7.38 -4.65
C SER A 78 3.59 7.85 -5.60
N VAL A 79 2.37 7.94 -5.08
CA VAL A 79 1.16 8.39 -5.77
C VAL A 79 0.36 9.36 -4.91
#